data_AF-A0A7L4P438-F1
#
_entry.id   AF-A0A7L4P438-F1
#
_cell.length_a   1.000
_cell.length_b   1.000
_cell.length_c   1.000
_cell.angle_alpha   90.00
_cell.angle_beta   90.00
_cell.angle_gamma   90.00
#
_symmetry.space_group_name_H-M   'P 1'
#
loop_
_entity.id
_entity.type
_entity.pdbx_description
1 polymer ?
#
loop_
_entity_poly.entity_id
_entity_poly.type
_entity_poly.pdbx_seq_one_letter_code
_entity_poly.pdbx_strand_id
1 'polypeptide(L)'
;MPLQVKIIDYGFSDSLNRYYVTYHVTGLEEGDLSKLVKQLEDPVVVKGNDIFMNVYFEGNYYPFASEDSKSRLEDYLTREEIEMTAYLLDLLED
;
A
#
# COMPACT_ATOMS: atom_id res chain seq x y z
N MET A 1 11.87 -14.56 -4.14
CA MET A 1 10.44 -14.65 -4.52
C MET A 1 10.09 -13.35 -5.23
N PRO A 2 9.16 -13.31 -6.19
CA PRO A 2 8.78 -12.02 -6.78
C PRO A 2 8.17 -11.11 -5.71
N LEU A 3 8.35 -9.79 -5.88
CA LEU A 3 7.71 -8.77 -5.05
C LEU A 3 6.19 -9.04 -4.97
N GLN A 4 5.64 -9.02 -3.76
CA GLN A 4 4.21 -9.21 -3.53
C GLN A 4 3.68 -8.14 -2.59
N VAL A 5 2.60 -7.48 -3.01
CA VAL A 5 1.87 -6.51 -2.19
C VAL A 5 0.51 -7.09 -1.81
N LYS A 6 0.15 -6.95 -0.54
CA LYS A 6 -1.17 -7.33 -0.03
C LYS A 6 -1.75 -6.23 0.84
N ILE A 7 -3.05 -5.96 0.68
CA ILE A 7 -3.76 -5.08 1.61
C ILE A 7 -4.16 -5.91 2.84
N ILE A 8 -3.71 -5.49 4.01
CA ILE A 8 -3.97 -6.19 5.27
C ILE A 8 -4.96 -5.47 6.17
N ASP A 9 -5.14 -4.16 5.98
CA ASP A 9 -6.13 -3.35 6.67
C ASP A 9 -6.48 -2.11 5.86
N TYR A 10 -7.69 -1.58 6.01
CA TYR A 10 -8.14 -0.35 5.39
C TYR A 10 -9.37 0.20 6.11
N GLY A 11 -9.55 1.51 6.07
CA GLY A 11 -10.73 2.12 6.67
C GLY A 11 -10.59 3.61 6.90
N PHE A 12 -11.36 4.10 7.88
CA PHE A 12 -11.29 5.49 8.33
C PHE A 12 -10.72 5.52 9.75
N SER A 13 -9.71 6.36 9.96
CA SER A 13 -9.14 6.60 11.28
C SER A 13 -9.80 7.83 11.90
N ASP A 14 -10.66 7.63 12.90
CA ASP A 14 -11.29 8.75 13.64
C ASP A 14 -10.25 9.64 14.33
N SER A 15 -9.15 9.06 14.81
CA SER A 15 -8.07 9.79 15.49
C SER A 15 -7.31 10.73 14.55
N LEU A 16 -7.16 10.34 13.28
CA LEU A 16 -6.45 11.13 12.27
C LEU A 16 -7.40 11.90 11.35
N ASN A 17 -8.71 11.64 11.47
CA ASN A 17 -9.76 12.15 10.59
C ASN A 17 -9.45 11.96 9.09
N ARG A 18 -8.90 10.78 8.75
CA ARG A 18 -8.43 10.42 7.39
C ARG A 18 -8.72 8.96 7.07
N TYR A 19 -8.89 8.67 5.79
CA TYR A 19 -8.92 7.29 5.33
C TYR A 19 -7.50 6.72 5.24
N TYR A 20 -7.38 5.40 5.36
CA TYR A 20 -6.10 4.72 5.26
C TYR A 20 -6.22 3.38 4.55
N VAL A 21 -5.11 2.96 3.95
CA VAL A 21 -4.88 1.59 3.48
C VAL A 21 -3.51 1.16 3.97
N THR A 22 -3.45 -0.03 4.57
CA THR A 22 -2.23 -0.66 5.06
C THR A 22 -1.83 -1.79 4.13
N TYR A 23 -0.66 -1.65 3.53
CA TYR A 23 -0.07 -2.62 2.64
C TYR A 23 1.03 -3.40 3.36
N HIS A 24 1.08 -4.71 3.11
CA HIS A 24 2.17 -5.60 3.48
C HIS A 24 2.91 -6.00 2.20
N VAL A 25 4.16 -5.58 2.12
CA VAL A 25 5.06 -5.86 1.01
C VAL A 25 6.05 -6.92 1.44
N THR A 26 6.14 -7.99 0.66
CA THR A 26 7.04 -9.12 0.89
C THR A 26 7.80 -9.49 -0.39
N GLY A 27 8.80 -10.34 -0.25
CA GLY A 27 9.62 -10.79 -1.38
C GLY A 27 10.74 -9.81 -1.77
N LEU A 28 11.02 -8.82 -0.93
CA LEU A 28 12.13 -7.88 -1.13
C LEU A 28 13.48 -8.49 -0.73
N GLU A 29 14.49 -8.26 -1.56
CA GLU A 29 15.88 -8.47 -1.19
C GLU A 29 16.42 -7.28 -0.38
N GLU A 30 17.47 -7.47 0.42
CA GLU A 30 18.01 -6.43 1.31
C GLU A 30 18.41 -5.15 0.55
N GLY A 31 18.88 -5.28 -0.70
CA GLY A 31 19.22 -4.16 -1.57
C GLY A 31 17.99 -3.35 -1.98
N ASP A 32 16.93 -4.01 -2.41
CA ASP A 32 15.68 -3.39 -2.85
C ASP A 32 14.93 -2.73 -1.69
N LEU A 33 14.88 -3.41 -0.54
CA LEU A 33 14.34 -2.87 0.69
C LEU A 33 15.00 -1.53 1.06
N SER A 34 16.34 -1.48 0.98
CA SER A 34 17.12 -0.29 1.32
C SER A 34 16.89 0.87 0.35
N LYS A 35 16.57 0.59 -0.93
CA LYS A 35 16.20 1.61 -1.92
C LYS A 35 14.80 2.15 -1.64
N LEU A 36 13.81 1.26 -1.52
CA LEU A 36 12.43 1.64 -1.28
C LEU A 36 12.28 2.50 -0.03
N VAL A 37 12.87 2.10 1.09
CA VAL A 37 12.78 2.85 2.36
C VAL A 37 13.35 4.27 2.25
N LYS A 38 14.27 4.53 1.31
CA LYS A 38 14.81 5.89 1.08
C LYS A 38 13.93 6.75 0.18
N GLN A 39 13.15 6.13 -0.71
CA GLN A 39 12.31 6.84 -1.68
C GLN A 39 10.87 7.01 -1.18
N LEU A 40 10.39 6.11 -0.32
CA LEU A 40 9.04 6.16 0.23
C LEU A 40 8.89 7.35 1.19
N GLU A 41 7.96 8.24 0.86
CA GLU A 41 7.64 9.41 1.67
C GLU A 41 6.66 9.09 2.81
N ASP A 42 5.85 8.04 2.64
CA ASP A 42 4.81 7.64 3.59
C ASP A 42 5.36 6.92 4.83
N PRO A 43 4.61 6.93 5.96
CA PRO A 43 4.97 6.17 7.14
C PRO A 43 5.10 4.67 6.85
N VAL A 44 6.33 4.19 6.93
CA VAL A 44 6.69 2.78 6.75
C VAL A 44 7.25 2.17 8.02
N VAL A 45 6.87 0.93 8.28
CA VAL A 45 7.45 0.10 9.34
C VAL A 45 8.11 -1.10 8.69
N VAL A 46 9.42 -1.24 8.89
CA VAL A 46 10.19 -2.37 8.40
C VAL A 46 10.28 -3.45 9.48
N LYS A 47 9.96 -4.70 9.14
CA LYS A 47 10.13 -5.86 10.04
C LYS A 47 10.82 -6.99 9.28
N GLY A 48 12.13 -7.14 9.49
CA GLY A 48 12.93 -8.06 8.70
C GLY A 48 13.01 -7.60 7.25
N ASN A 49 12.58 -8.45 6.31
CA ASN A 49 12.54 -8.13 4.88
C ASN A 49 11.14 -7.69 4.39
N ASP A 50 10.25 -7.39 5.33
CA ASP A 50 8.88 -6.99 5.02
C ASP A 50 8.69 -5.49 5.31
N ILE A 51 7.92 -4.83 4.44
CA ILE A 51 7.49 -3.44 4.64
C ILE A 51 6.00 -3.45 4.96
N PHE A 52 5.63 -2.73 6.02
CA PHE A 52 4.25 -2.36 6.32
C PHE A 52 4.09 -0.87 6.07
N MET A 53 3.27 -0.51 5.08
CA MET A 53 3.09 0.86 4.63
C MET A 53 1.67 1.32 4.92
N ASN A 54 1.53 2.48 5.58
CA ASN A 54 0.24 3.13 5.75
C ASN A 54 0.16 4.34 4.83
N VAL A 55 -0.72 4.27 3.83
CA VAL A 55 -1.04 5.41 2.96
C VAL A 55 -2.33 6.04 3.47
N TYR A 56 -2.33 7.36 3.61
CA TYR A 56 -3.49 8.12 4.07
C TYR A 56 -4.13 8.91 2.94
N PHE A 57 -5.45 8.88 2.88
CA PHE A 57 -6.24 9.49 1.80
C PHE A 57 -7.23 10.51 2.37
N GLU A 58 -7.41 11.61 1.64
CA GLU A 58 -8.63 12.41 1.78
C GLU A 58 -9.82 11.68 1.14
N GLY A 59 -11.04 11.96 1.58
CA GLY A 59 -12.22 11.17 1.20
C GLY A 59 -12.48 11.06 -0.31
N ASN A 60 -12.10 12.08 -1.10
CA ASN A 60 -12.25 12.06 -2.55
C ASN A 60 -11.22 11.17 -3.27
N TYR A 61 -10.11 10.85 -2.61
CA TYR A 61 -9.02 10.03 -3.16
C TYR A 61 -9.01 8.62 -2.57
N TYR A 62 -9.87 8.32 -1.60
CA TYR A 62 -9.93 7.01 -0.99
C TYR A 62 -10.47 5.97 -1.99
N PRO A 63 -9.71 4.91 -2.31
CA PRO A 63 -10.06 3.97 -3.38
C PRO A 63 -11.36 3.19 -3.12
N PHE A 64 -11.80 3.12 -1.86
CA PHE A 64 -12.98 2.35 -1.43
C PHE A 64 -14.14 3.23 -0.95
N ALA A 65 -14.19 4.50 -1.37
CA ALA A 65 -15.25 5.44 -0.97
C ALA A 65 -16.59 5.21 -1.71
N SER A 66 -16.55 4.69 -2.94
CA SER A 66 -17.71 4.63 -3.82
C SER A 66 -18.67 3.48 -3.49
N GLU A 67 -19.97 3.65 -3.75
CA GLU A 67 -20.94 2.55 -3.61
C GLU A 67 -20.61 1.35 -4.51
N ASP A 68 -20.05 1.62 -5.71
CA ASP A 68 -19.58 0.56 -6.61
C ASP A 68 -18.47 -0.28 -5.97
N SER A 69 -17.49 0.38 -5.34
CA SER A 69 -16.41 -0.29 -4.63
C SER A 69 -16.91 -1.16 -3.46
N LYS A 70 -17.99 -0.75 -2.78
CA LYS A 70 -18.61 -1.56 -1.72
C LYS A 70 -19.26 -2.84 -2.26
N SER A 71 -19.81 -2.79 -3.48
CA SER A 71 -20.43 -3.94 -4.12
C SER A 71 -19.44 -4.92 -4.74
N ARG A 72 -18.22 -4.45 -5.08
CA ARG A 72 -17.15 -5.21 -5.75
C ARG A 72 -15.82 -5.06 -5.02
N LEU A 73 -15.85 -5.16 -3.70
CA LEU A 73 -14.72 -4.83 -2.86
C LEU A 73 -13.47 -5.65 -3.19
N GLU A 74 -13.62 -6.94 -3.47
CA GLU A 74 -12.50 -7.82 -3.86
C GLU A 74 -11.81 -7.37 -5.15
N ASP A 75 -12.56 -6.89 -6.15
CA ASP A 75 -12.00 -6.37 -7.40
C ASP A 75 -11.18 -5.10 -7.14
N TYR A 76 -11.70 -4.21 -6.29
CA TYR A 76 -11.02 -2.97 -5.93
C TYR A 76 -9.78 -3.22 -5.08
N LEU A 77 -9.83 -4.14 -4.11
CA LEU A 77 -8.65 -4.56 -3.35
C LEU A 77 -7.58 -5.14 -4.27
N THR A 78 -7.97 -6.03 -5.18
CA THR A 78 -7.04 -6.64 -6.15
C THR A 78 -6.43 -5.58 -7.07
N ARG A 79 -7.23 -4.63 -7.56
CA ARG A 79 -6.75 -3.53 -8.39
C ARG A 79 -5.74 -2.66 -7.63
N GLU A 80 -6.06 -2.29 -6.40
CA GLU A 80 -5.20 -1.47 -5.55
C GLU A 80 -3.88 -2.18 -5.21
N GLU A 81 -3.89 -3.51 -4.98
CA GLU A 81 -2.67 -4.31 -4.82
C GLU A 81 -1.79 -4.28 -6.08
N ILE A 82 -2.40 -4.34 -7.27
CA ILE A 82 -1.68 -4.28 -8.56
C ILE A 82 -1.10 -2.88 -8.78
N GLU A 83 -1.87 -1.83 -8.54
CA GLU A 83 -1.43 -0.44 -8.67
C GLU A 83 -0.26 -0.14 -7.73
N MET A 84 -0.36 -0.55 -6.46
CA MET A 84 0.73 -0.39 -5.50
C MET A 84 1.96 -1.22 -5.89
N THR A 85 1.78 -2.44 -6.41
CA THR A 85 2.91 -3.23 -6.91
C THR A 85 3.62 -2.51 -8.05
N ALA A 86 2.88 -1.95 -9.01
CA ALA A 86 3.46 -1.21 -10.12
C ALA A 86 4.22 0.04 -9.64
N TYR A 87 3.65 0.79 -8.70
CA TYR A 87 4.30 1.96 -8.10
C TYR A 87 5.64 1.60 -7.42
N LEU A 88 5.68 0.52 -6.63
CA LEU A 88 6.91 0.10 -5.97
C LEU A 88 7.98 -0.42 -6.95
N LEU A 89 7.57 -1.06 -8.04
CA LEU A 89 8.50 -1.49 -9.08
C LEU A 89 9.10 -0.29 -9.81
N ASP A 90 8.29 0.72 -10.13
CA ASP A 90 8.75 1.98 -10.74
C ASP A 90 9.83 2.66 -9.90
N LEU A 91 9.62 2.74 -8.58
CA LEU A 91 10.62 3.25 -7.61
C LEU A 91 11.92 2.42 -7.55
N LEU A 92 11.86 1.12 -7.85
CA LEU A 92 13.05 0.26 -7.82
C LEU A 92 13.88 0.34 -9.10
N GLU A 93 13.24 0.70 -10.22
CA GLU A 93 13.88 0.90 -11.52
C GLU A 93 14.63 2.24 -11.60
N ASP A 94 14.19 3.27 -10.86
CA ASP A 94 14.88 4.55 -10.64
C ASP A 94 16.05 4.47 -9.64
#